data_AF-A0A6A6K7Q0-F1
#
_entry.id   AF-A0A6A6K7Q0-F1
#
_cell.length_a   1.000
_cell.length_b   1.000
_cell.length_c   1.000
_cell.angle_alpha   90.00
_cell.angle_beta   90.00
_cell.angle_gamma   90.00
#
_symmetry.space_group_name_H-M   'P 1'
#
loop_
_entity.id
_entity.type
_entity.pdbx_description
1 polymer ?
#
loop_
_entity_poly.entity_id
_entity_poly.type
_entity_poly.pdbx_seq_one_letter_code
_entity_poly.pdbx_strand_id
1 'polypeptide(L)'
;MVEKGLVPVLEHAAEQGLVMDMQDLFQRFTFDITCILATGYNPRCLSIDFPDVEFSKAMDDTEETLFFRHLTPEWFWKLQRSLRIGQEWKMQRAWKTLDRLSAEYISRKRKQLSNQSPLPENGSDGVDLLTSYMSDAEIMGSKPDDKFLRDTIINLLLAGRDTTSSALTWFLWLVSKNPQVESKIREELKEIIPTDEAENWRIFNPQELNRLVYLHGALCESLRLYHQFLPAQGPSPGRCASKRAPRPRTCLGKEVAFIQMKTVAAAIIHNYHVQVVEGHPVSPNVSIILQMKHGLKVRISRRWV
;
A
#
# COMPACT_ATOMS: atom_id res chain seq x y z
N MET A 1 8.05 9.28 -5.20
CA MET A 1 7.34 8.71 -4.01
C MET A 1 8.26 7.82 -3.19
N VAL A 2 8.88 6.78 -3.76
CA VAL A 2 9.83 5.90 -3.05
C VAL A 2 11.04 6.68 -2.51
N GLU A 3 11.68 7.49 -3.35
CA GLU A 3 12.88 8.27 -3.02
C GLU A 3 12.72 9.20 -1.81
N LYS A 4 11.58 9.91 -1.73
CA LYS A 4 11.35 10.92 -0.70
C LYS A 4 10.75 10.36 0.59
N GLY A 5 10.28 9.11 0.56
CA GLY A 5 9.54 8.50 1.66
C GLY A 5 10.23 7.28 2.24
N LEU A 6 10.36 6.22 1.43
CA LEU A 6 10.87 4.92 1.88
C LEU A 6 12.38 4.94 2.10
N VAL A 7 13.11 5.55 1.17
CA VAL A 7 14.58 5.53 1.13
C VAL A 7 15.21 6.15 2.38
N PRO A 8 14.82 7.36 2.85
CA PRO A 8 15.46 7.95 4.03
C PRO A 8 15.35 7.07 5.28
N VAL A 9 14.24 6.36 5.43
CA VAL A 9 14.01 5.46 6.57
C VAL A 9 14.84 4.18 6.44
N LEU A 10 14.93 3.61 5.24
CA LEU A 10 15.79 2.45 4.97
C LEU A 10 17.27 2.78 5.15
N GLU A 11 17.71 3.94 4.68
CA GLU A 11 19.09 4.42 4.82
C GLU A 11 19.46 4.60 6.30
N HIS A 12 18.59 5.26 7.07
CA HIS A 12 18.80 5.44 8.51
C HIS A 12 18.87 4.09 9.24
N ALA A 13 17.97 3.16 8.92
CA ALA A 13 17.97 1.82 9.51
C ALA A 13 19.22 1.02 9.14
N ALA A 14 19.72 1.16 7.91
CA ALA A 14 20.92 0.48 7.44
C ALA A 14 22.20 1.04 8.08
N GLU A 15 22.30 2.36 8.26
CA GLU A 15 23.44 3.00 8.93
C GLU A 15 23.55 2.60 10.40
N GLN A 16 22.41 2.50 11.09
CA GLN A 16 22.37 2.18 12.51
C GLN A 16 22.27 0.68 12.81
N GLY A 17 22.13 -0.17 11.77
CA GLY A 17 21.96 -1.62 11.93
C GLY A 17 20.68 -2.01 12.68
N LEU A 18 19.63 -1.18 12.61
CA LEU A 18 18.38 -1.35 13.34
C LEU A 18 17.59 -2.56 12.81
N VAL A 19 16.87 -3.21 13.72
CA VAL A 19 15.83 -4.18 13.33
C VAL A 19 14.55 -3.40 13.08
N MET A 20 13.97 -3.55 11.89
CA MET A 20 12.74 -2.87 11.53
C MET A 20 11.65 -3.85 11.13
N ASP A 21 10.40 -3.42 11.30
CA ASP A 21 9.24 -4.16 10.83
C ASP A 21 8.86 -3.72 9.42
N MET A 22 9.11 -4.59 8.44
CA MET A 22 8.78 -4.28 7.05
C MET A 22 7.28 -4.18 6.83
N GLN A 23 6.45 -4.84 7.65
CA GLN A 23 5.00 -4.74 7.51
C GLN A 23 4.50 -3.35 7.89
N ASP A 24 4.90 -2.85 9.06
CA ASP A 24 4.54 -1.50 9.51
C ASP A 24 5.12 -0.43 8.56
N LEU A 25 6.36 -0.61 8.13
CA LEU A 25 7.00 0.27 7.14
C LEU A 25 6.18 0.37 5.85
N PHE A 26 5.75 -0.78 5.28
CA PHE A 26 4.95 -0.78 4.06
C PHE A 26 3.54 -0.28 4.28
N GLN A 27 2.91 -0.53 5.42
CA GLN A 27 1.59 0.03 5.75
C GLN A 27 1.65 1.56 5.79
N ARG A 28 2.66 2.14 6.45
CA ARG A 28 2.87 3.60 6.48
C ARG A 28 3.15 4.18 5.10
N PHE A 29 4.02 3.52 4.33
CA PHE A 29 4.40 3.94 2.98
C PHE A 29 3.20 3.93 2.01
N THR A 30 2.47 2.81 1.97
CA THR A 30 1.32 2.64 1.08
C THR A 30 0.16 3.53 1.50
N PHE A 31 0.02 3.82 2.79
CA PHE A 31 -0.93 4.80 3.29
C PHE A 31 -0.61 6.20 2.76
N ASP A 32 0.63 6.67 2.91
CA ASP A 32 1.05 7.99 2.40
C ASP A 32 0.81 8.12 0.89
N ILE A 33 1.17 7.09 0.11
CA ILE A 33 0.91 7.08 -1.33
C ILE A 33 -0.58 7.13 -1.64
N THR A 34 -1.37 6.30 -0.97
CA THR A 34 -2.81 6.25 -1.23
C THR A 34 -3.49 7.57 -0.85
N CYS A 35 -3.05 8.24 0.22
CA CYS A 35 -3.49 9.60 0.57
C CYS A 35 -3.16 10.62 -0.51
N ILE A 36 -1.95 10.58 -1.07
CA ILE A 36 -1.56 11.48 -2.17
C ILE A 36 -2.44 11.23 -3.40
N LEU A 37 -2.65 9.98 -3.79
CA LEU A 37 -3.49 9.64 -4.95
C LEU A 37 -4.98 9.98 -4.72
N ALA A 38 -5.45 9.80 -3.49
CA ALA A 38 -6.85 10.03 -3.13
C ALA A 38 -7.18 11.52 -2.97
N THR A 39 -6.30 12.29 -2.33
CA THR A 39 -6.59 13.65 -1.84
C THR A 39 -5.61 14.73 -2.33
N GLY A 40 -4.47 14.33 -2.88
CA GLY A 40 -3.35 15.21 -3.21
C GLY A 40 -2.50 15.63 -2.00
N TYR A 41 -2.80 15.15 -0.78
CA TYR A 41 -2.06 15.49 0.43
C TYR A 41 -1.23 14.31 0.94
N ASN A 42 0.00 14.60 1.37
CA ASN A 42 0.88 13.63 2.03
C ASN A 42 0.82 13.82 3.56
N PRO A 43 0.28 12.86 4.34
CA PRO A 43 0.25 12.94 5.79
C PRO A 43 1.61 12.70 6.45
N ARG A 44 2.61 12.16 5.71
CA ARG A 44 3.97 11.85 6.17
C ARG A 44 3.97 10.90 7.37
N CYS A 45 3.16 9.85 7.29
CA CYS A 45 3.07 8.79 8.30
C CYS A 45 4.34 7.96 8.36
N LEU A 46 5.06 7.88 7.25
CA LEU A 46 6.40 7.32 7.21
C LEU A 46 7.42 8.44 7.50
N SER A 47 7.95 8.42 8.71
CA SER A 47 9.09 9.24 9.13
C SER A 47 10.04 8.42 10.02
N ILE A 48 11.26 8.92 10.19
CA ILE A 48 12.31 8.26 10.98
C ILE A 48 11.85 8.01 12.43
N ASP A 49 11.04 8.91 12.98
CA ASP A 49 10.54 8.82 14.36
C ASP A 49 9.42 7.77 14.54
N PHE A 50 8.91 7.17 13.46
CA PHE A 50 7.79 6.21 13.48
C PHE A 50 6.62 6.65 14.38
N PRO A 51 6.05 7.86 14.20
CA PRO A 51 5.03 8.39 15.09
C PRO A 51 3.76 7.54 15.07
N ASP A 52 3.03 7.50 16.19
CA ASP A 52 1.70 6.90 16.22
C ASP A 52 0.74 7.75 15.37
N VAL A 53 0.19 7.13 14.32
CA VAL A 53 -0.74 7.81 13.40
C VAL A 53 -2.17 7.44 13.78
N GLU A 54 -2.93 8.43 14.27
CA GLU A 54 -4.33 8.24 14.66
C GLU A 54 -5.18 7.60 13.54
N PHE A 55 -4.94 8.01 12.29
CA PHE A 55 -5.63 7.45 11.12
C PHE A 55 -5.31 5.97 10.93
N SER A 56 -4.02 5.59 10.97
CA SER A 56 -3.58 4.19 10.83
C SER A 56 -4.24 3.31 11.89
N LYS A 57 -4.20 3.74 13.14
CA LYS A 57 -4.83 3.02 14.26
C LYS A 57 -6.34 2.88 14.07
N ALA A 58 -7.02 3.92 13.60
CA ALA A 58 -8.46 3.87 13.32
C ALA A 58 -8.79 2.88 12.18
N MET A 59 -7.90 2.75 11.17
CA MET A 59 -8.06 1.77 10.10
C MET A 59 -7.88 0.35 10.61
N ASP A 60 -6.87 0.10 11.45
CA ASP A 60 -6.62 -1.21 12.05
C ASP A 60 -7.79 -1.65 12.96
N ASP A 61 -8.29 -0.74 13.82
CA ASP A 61 -9.48 -0.98 14.65
C ASP A 61 -10.75 -1.28 13.80
N THR A 62 -10.85 -0.62 12.63
CA THR A 62 -11.95 -0.83 11.67
C THR A 62 -11.84 -2.20 11.01
N GLU A 63 -10.66 -2.60 10.55
CA GLU A 63 -10.42 -3.92 9.94
C GLU A 63 -10.70 -5.05 10.93
N GLU A 64 -10.19 -4.95 12.17
CA GLU A 64 -10.41 -5.94 13.23
C GLU A 64 -11.92 -6.11 13.51
N THR A 65 -12.65 -4.99 13.59
CA THR A 65 -14.09 -5.04 13.86
C THR A 65 -14.87 -5.59 12.67
N LEU A 66 -14.52 -5.21 11.44
CA LEU A 66 -15.13 -5.77 10.23
C LEU A 66 -14.90 -7.27 10.17
N PHE A 67 -13.71 -7.76 10.50
CA PHE A 67 -13.41 -9.19 10.56
C PHE A 67 -14.34 -9.91 11.56
N PHE A 68 -14.48 -9.36 12.76
CA PHE A 68 -15.34 -9.92 13.79
C PHE A 68 -16.83 -9.94 13.39
N ARG A 69 -17.31 -8.94 12.64
CA ARG A 69 -18.67 -8.91 12.09
C ARG A 69 -18.93 -10.03 11.08
N HIS A 70 -17.92 -10.48 10.34
CA HIS A 70 -18.08 -11.60 9.41
C HIS A 70 -18.17 -12.95 10.13
N LEU A 71 -17.60 -13.06 11.32
CA LEU A 71 -17.63 -14.28 12.13
C LEU A 71 -18.81 -14.34 13.11
N THR A 72 -19.40 -13.19 13.46
CA THR A 72 -20.46 -13.12 14.46
C THR A 72 -21.84 -12.86 13.85
N PRO A 73 -22.90 -13.51 14.38
CA PRO A 73 -24.26 -13.26 13.94
C PRO A 73 -24.71 -11.79 14.13
N GLU A 74 -25.63 -11.33 13.30
CA GLU A 74 -26.06 -9.92 13.31
C GLU A 74 -26.57 -9.41 14.65
N TRP A 75 -27.29 -10.24 15.39
CA TRP A 75 -27.85 -9.85 16.68
C TRP A 75 -26.74 -9.58 17.72
N PHE A 76 -25.61 -10.27 17.63
CA PHE A 76 -24.52 -10.18 18.60
C PHE A 76 -23.80 -8.83 18.50
N TRP A 77 -23.40 -8.44 17.29
CA TRP A 77 -22.74 -7.14 17.11
C TRP A 77 -23.73 -5.97 17.25
N LYS A 78 -25.01 -6.13 16.90
CA LYS A 78 -26.04 -5.10 17.19
C LYS A 78 -26.21 -4.87 18.69
N LEU A 79 -26.17 -5.94 19.49
CA LEU A 79 -26.20 -5.86 20.95
C LEU A 79 -24.96 -5.16 21.50
N GLN A 80 -23.75 -5.54 21.07
CA GLN A 80 -22.49 -4.88 21.46
C GLN A 80 -22.50 -3.39 21.11
N ARG A 81 -23.03 -3.04 19.93
CA ARG A 81 -23.19 -1.65 19.48
C ARG A 81 -24.14 -0.86 20.37
N SER A 82 -25.27 -1.46 20.78
CA SER A 82 -26.25 -0.83 21.68
C SER A 82 -25.70 -0.63 23.08
N LEU A 83 -24.99 -1.63 23.61
CA LEU A 83 -24.39 -1.59 24.95
C LEU A 83 -23.10 -0.75 25.02
N ARG A 84 -22.55 -0.32 23.87
CA ARG A 84 -21.24 0.38 23.76
C ARG A 84 -20.08 -0.41 24.41
N ILE A 85 -20.10 -1.73 24.26
CA ILE A 85 -19.08 -2.63 24.82
C ILE A 85 -18.41 -3.40 23.68
N GLY A 86 -17.11 -3.68 23.82
CA GLY A 86 -16.37 -4.55 22.90
C GLY A 86 -15.92 -3.86 21.60
N GLN A 87 -15.75 -4.65 20.54
CA GLN A 87 -15.17 -4.20 19.26
C GLN A 87 -16.03 -3.13 18.57
N GLU A 88 -17.36 -3.20 18.71
CA GLU A 88 -18.28 -2.19 18.15
C GLU A 88 -18.09 -0.79 18.75
N TRP A 89 -17.65 -0.69 20.00
CA TRP A 89 -17.30 0.60 20.61
C TRP A 89 -15.99 1.15 20.04
N LYS A 90 -14.98 0.29 19.84
CA LYS A 90 -13.75 0.68 19.14
C LYS A 90 -14.04 1.18 17.73
N MET A 91 -14.87 0.45 16.97
CA MET A 91 -15.32 0.86 15.63
C MET A 91 -16.03 2.21 15.62
N GLN A 92 -16.87 2.52 16.61
CA GLN A 92 -17.49 3.85 16.70
C GLN A 92 -16.44 4.97 16.92
N ARG A 93 -15.41 4.72 17.72
CA ARG A 93 -14.32 5.68 17.94
C ARG A 93 -13.45 5.82 16.70
N ALA A 94 -13.07 4.71 16.08
CA ALA A 94 -12.32 4.67 14.84
C ALA A 94 -13.06 5.41 13.71
N TRP A 95 -14.35 5.12 13.53
CA TRP A 95 -15.17 5.78 12.51
C TRP A 95 -15.27 7.30 12.73
N LYS A 96 -15.35 7.77 13.98
CA LYS A 96 -15.31 9.22 14.26
C LYS A 96 -13.97 9.85 13.85
N THR A 97 -12.86 9.15 14.07
CA THR A 97 -11.54 9.62 13.63
C THR A 97 -11.46 9.67 12.11
N LEU A 98 -11.90 8.62 11.41
CA LEU A 98 -11.92 8.57 9.94
C LEU A 98 -12.82 9.67 9.35
N ASP A 99 -14.04 9.81 9.86
CA ASP A 99 -15.00 10.83 9.43
C ASP A 99 -14.45 12.25 9.60
N ARG A 100 -13.85 12.54 10.77
CA ARG A 100 -13.20 13.84 11.03
C ARG A 100 -12.07 14.11 10.04
N LEU A 101 -11.14 13.17 9.87
CA LEU A 101 -9.96 13.37 9.03
C LEU A 101 -10.34 13.48 7.55
N SER A 102 -11.29 12.67 7.07
CA SER A 102 -11.85 12.81 5.73
C SER A 102 -12.52 14.17 5.53
N ALA A 103 -13.30 14.65 6.49
CA ALA A 103 -13.92 15.98 6.42
C ALA A 103 -12.87 17.11 6.37
N GLU A 104 -11.78 16.99 7.13
CA GLU A 104 -10.65 17.92 7.08
C GLU A 104 -10.00 17.94 5.69
N TYR A 105 -9.75 16.78 5.08
CA TYR A 105 -9.20 16.70 3.72
C TYR A 105 -10.14 17.30 2.67
N ILE A 106 -11.44 17.00 2.74
CA ILE A 106 -12.46 17.56 1.84
C ILE A 106 -12.52 19.07 1.97
N SER A 107 -12.53 19.60 3.19
CA SER A 107 -12.57 21.04 3.46
C SER A 107 -11.33 21.75 2.92
N ARG A 108 -10.14 21.20 3.18
CA ARG A 108 -8.88 21.75 2.66
C ARG A 108 -8.86 21.77 1.14
N LYS A 109 -9.31 20.69 0.49
CA LYS A 109 -9.34 20.62 -0.97
C LYS A 109 -10.30 21.62 -1.59
N ARG A 110 -11.50 21.77 -1.03
CA ARG A 110 -12.47 22.79 -1.47
C ARG A 110 -11.89 24.20 -1.38
N LYS A 111 -11.16 24.53 -0.31
CA LYS A 111 -10.46 25.81 -0.18
C LYS A 111 -9.38 26.00 -1.24
N GLN A 112 -8.62 24.94 -1.55
CA GLN A 112 -7.59 24.99 -2.59
C GLN A 112 -8.20 25.26 -3.97
N LEU A 113 -9.28 24.57 -4.34
CA LEU A 113 -9.97 24.76 -5.61
C LEU A 113 -10.64 26.14 -5.71
N SER A 114 -11.20 26.65 -4.61
CA SER A 114 -11.80 28.00 -4.58
C SER A 114 -10.79 29.13 -4.73
N ASN A 115 -9.52 28.92 -4.38
CA ASN A 115 -8.47 29.95 -4.41
C ASN A 115 -7.62 29.91 -5.69
N GLN A 116 -7.74 28.88 -6.53
CA GLN A 116 -7.01 28.75 -7.79
C GLN A 116 -7.95 29.06 -8.97
N SER A 117 -7.62 30.05 -9.79
CA SER A 117 -8.14 30.19 -11.17
C SER A 117 -7.71 28.97 -12.02
N PRO A 118 -8.40 28.63 -13.14
CA PRO A 118 -8.35 27.29 -13.71
C PRO A 118 -6.92 26.84 -14.05
N LEU A 119 -6.64 25.60 -13.63
CA LEU A 119 -5.44 24.76 -13.76
C LEU A 119 -4.28 25.32 -14.62
N PRO A 120 -3.02 25.29 -14.13
CA PRO A 120 -1.89 25.34 -15.04
C PRO A 120 -1.88 24.08 -15.92
N GLU A 121 -1.99 24.24 -17.23
CA GLU A 121 -1.84 23.21 -18.27
C GLU A 121 -0.42 22.60 -18.36
N ASN A 122 0.46 22.85 -17.39
CA ASN A 122 1.83 22.35 -17.41
C ASN A 122 2.20 21.63 -16.11
N GLY A 123 2.27 20.31 -16.20
CA GLY A 123 2.92 19.48 -15.19
C GLY A 123 2.37 18.06 -15.24
N SER A 124 3.25 17.10 -15.54
CA SER A 124 3.00 15.67 -15.66
C SER A 124 2.59 14.96 -14.35
N ASP A 125 1.99 15.65 -13.39
CA ASP A 125 1.47 15.08 -12.14
C ASP A 125 -0.04 14.85 -12.30
N GLY A 126 -0.45 13.58 -12.27
CA GLY A 126 -1.86 13.19 -12.44
C GLY A 126 -2.77 13.89 -11.43
N VAL A 127 -3.95 14.31 -11.90
CA VAL A 127 -5.02 14.88 -11.06
C VAL A 127 -5.43 13.85 -10.00
N ASP A 128 -5.44 14.24 -8.72
CA ASP A 128 -5.89 13.36 -7.65
C ASP A 128 -7.39 13.09 -7.73
N LEU A 129 -7.81 11.95 -7.18
CA LEU A 129 -9.17 11.44 -7.35
C LEU A 129 -10.23 12.41 -6.78
N LEU A 130 -9.93 13.08 -5.66
CA LEU A 130 -10.85 14.05 -5.06
C LEU A 130 -11.08 15.26 -5.96
N THR A 131 -10.01 15.78 -6.57
CA THR A 131 -10.11 16.87 -7.55
C THR A 131 -11.00 16.46 -8.72
N SER A 132 -10.79 15.26 -9.28
CA SER A 132 -11.62 14.75 -10.38
C SER A 132 -13.11 14.73 -10.00
N TYR A 133 -13.47 14.13 -8.85
CA TYR A 133 -14.87 14.05 -8.43
C TYR A 133 -15.49 15.42 -8.11
N MET A 134 -14.71 16.35 -7.56
CA MET A 134 -15.21 17.70 -7.26
C MET A 134 -15.46 18.50 -8.54
N SER A 135 -14.53 18.45 -9.49
CA SER A 135 -14.67 19.10 -10.79
C SER A 135 -15.81 18.50 -11.62
N ASP A 136 -15.95 17.17 -11.65
CA ASP A 136 -17.04 16.50 -12.39
C ASP A 136 -18.42 16.88 -11.85
N ALA A 137 -18.57 16.97 -10.52
CA ALA A 137 -19.82 17.38 -9.90
C ALA A 137 -20.18 18.82 -10.24
N GLU A 138 -19.20 19.73 -10.23
CA GLU A 138 -19.37 21.13 -10.65
C GLU A 138 -19.78 21.23 -12.13
N ILE A 139 -19.17 20.44 -13.03
CA ILE A 139 -19.55 20.36 -14.45
C ILE A 139 -20.99 19.90 -14.61
N MET A 140 -21.44 18.94 -13.78
CA MET A 140 -22.83 18.46 -13.77
C MET A 140 -23.81 19.41 -13.05
N GLY A 141 -23.35 20.60 -12.62
CA GLY A 141 -24.19 21.58 -11.93
C GLY A 141 -24.66 21.12 -10.54
N SER A 142 -23.94 20.18 -9.93
CA SER A 142 -24.28 19.58 -8.64
C SER A 142 -23.16 19.78 -7.62
N LYS A 143 -23.49 19.86 -6.33
CA LYS A 143 -22.47 19.81 -5.28
C LYS A 143 -22.16 18.34 -4.98
N PRO A 144 -20.88 17.91 -4.95
CA PRO A 144 -20.55 16.54 -4.59
C PRO A 144 -20.95 16.29 -3.13
N ASP A 145 -21.68 15.19 -2.90
CA ASP A 145 -22.13 14.78 -1.58
C ASP A 145 -20.93 14.49 -0.67
N ASP A 146 -20.81 15.21 0.45
CA ASP A 146 -19.72 15.05 1.42
C ASP A 146 -19.66 13.61 1.95
N LYS A 147 -20.81 12.94 2.06
CA LYS A 147 -20.89 11.53 2.44
C LYS A 147 -20.24 10.63 1.38
N PHE A 148 -20.56 10.85 0.11
CA PHE A 148 -19.97 10.12 -1.01
C PHE A 148 -18.44 10.33 -1.09
N LEU A 149 -17.98 11.57 -0.98
CA LEU A 149 -16.55 11.89 -1.00
C LEU A 149 -15.82 11.22 0.17
N ARG A 150 -16.37 11.30 1.38
CA ARG A 150 -15.80 10.64 2.56
C ARG A 150 -15.71 9.12 2.35
N ASP A 151 -16.81 8.49 1.97
CA ASP A 151 -16.86 7.04 1.80
C ASP A 151 -15.89 6.59 0.70
N THR A 152 -15.73 7.40 -0.35
CA THR A 152 -14.73 7.16 -1.42
C THR A 152 -13.29 7.24 -0.91
N ILE A 153 -12.95 8.26 -0.13
CA ILE A 153 -11.62 8.39 0.50
C ILE A 153 -11.34 7.17 1.38
N ILE A 154 -12.26 6.82 2.28
CA ILE A 154 -12.09 5.69 3.21
C ILE A 154 -11.92 4.38 2.44
N ASN A 155 -12.77 4.11 1.45
CA ASN A 155 -12.70 2.91 0.64
C ASN A 155 -11.37 2.80 -0.12
N LEU A 156 -10.89 3.90 -0.71
CA LEU A 156 -9.63 3.90 -1.43
C LEU A 156 -8.44 3.69 -0.49
N LEU A 157 -8.44 4.34 0.68
CA LEU A 157 -7.38 4.18 1.69
C LEU A 157 -7.31 2.75 2.23
N LEU A 158 -8.46 2.12 2.51
CA LEU A 158 -8.52 0.73 2.96
C LEU A 158 -8.02 -0.21 1.85
N ALA A 159 -8.47 -0.01 0.62
CA ALA A 159 -8.09 -0.84 -0.51
C ALA A 159 -6.58 -0.73 -0.82
N GLY A 160 -6.01 0.47 -0.80
CA GLY A 160 -4.63 0.73 -1.21
C GLY A 160 -3.58 0.36 -0.15
N ARG A 161 -3.84 0.69 1.13
CA ARG A 161 -2.89 0.50 2.24
C ARG A 161 -2.63 -0.98 2.52
N ASP A 162 -3.66 -1.68 2.97
CA ASP A 162 -3.48 -2.97 3.65
C ASP A 162 -3.20 -4.10 2.64
N THR A 163 -3.80 -4.03 1.44
CA THR A 163 -3.58 -5.06 0.41
C THR A 163 -2.17 -5.00 -0.18
N THR A 164 -1.68 -3.80 -0.51
CA THR A 164 -0.37 -3.60 -1.13
C THR A 164 0.75 -3.85 -0.13
N SER A 165 0.59 -3.40 1.12
CA SER A 165 1.59 -3.62 2.17
C SER A 165 1.75 -5.10 2.49
N SER A 166 0.64 -5.82 2.73
CA SER A 166 0.65 -7.28 2.92
C SER A 166 1.33 -8.01 1.76
N ALA A 167 1.00 -7.67 0.52
CA ALA A 167 1.60 -8.30 -0.66
C ALA A 167 3.13 -8.10 -0.72
N LEU A 168 3.62 -6.89 -0.44
CA LEU A 168 5.05 -6.59 -0.37
C LEU A 168 5.74 -7.34 0.76
N THR A 169 5.12 -7.41 1.94
CA THR A 169 5.67 -8.13 3.10
C THR A 169 5.84 -9.62 2.80
N TRP A 170 4.80 -10.28 2.29
CA TRP A 170 4.89 -11.70 1.91
C TRP A 170 5.88 -11.95 0.77
N PHE A 171 5.92 -11.05 -0.21
CA PHE A 171 6.88 -11.13 -1.30
C PHE A 171 8.33 -11.05 -0.80
N LEU A 172 8.67 -10.07 0.04
CA LEU A 172 10.03 -9.96 0.59
C LEU A 172 10.40 -11.17 1.44
N TRP A 173 9.48 -11.69 2.25
CA TRP A 173 9.72 -12.90 3.01
C TRP A 173 9.99 -14.11 2.10
N LEU A 174 9.20 -14.29 1.04
CA LEU A 174 9.40 -15.36 0.05
C LEU A 174 10.76 -15.23 -0.66
N VAL A 175 11.15 -14.02 -1.07
CA VAL A 175 12.45 -13.77 -1.70
C VAL A 175 13.58 -14.09 -0.73
N SER A 176 13.48 -13.69 0.55
CA SER A 176 14.50 -13.98 1.57
C SER A 176 14.69 -15.49 1.83
N LYS A 177 13.65 -16.30 1.60
CA LYS A 177 13.71 -17.76 1.73
C LYS A 177 14.14 -18.47 0.46
N ASN A 178 14.21 -17.76 -0.67
CA ASN A 178 14.55 -18.33 -1.98
C ASN A 178 15.65 -17.50 -2.67
N PRO A 179 16.93 -17.66 -2.27
CA PRO A 179 18.04 -16.88 -2.83
C PRO A 179 18.19 -16.99 -4.36
N GLN A 180 17.77 -18.12 -4.95
CA GLN A 180 17.75 -18.29 -6.40
C GLN A 180 16.79 -17.33 -7.11
N VAL A 181 15.63 -17.04 -6.49
CA VAL A 181 14.66 -16.08 -7.02
C VAL A 181 15.23 -14.67 -6.92
N GLU A 182 15.88 -14.34 -5.80
CA GLU A 182 16.58 -13.07 -5.63
C GLU A 182 17.66 -12.87 -6.71
N SER A 183 18.50 -13.88 -6.96
CA SER A 183 19.55 -13.81 -8.00
C SER A 183 18.95 -13.53 -9.39
N LYS A 184 17.89 -14.25 -9.77
CA LYS A 184 17.23 -14.07 -11.07
C LYS A 184 16.57 -12.69 -11.22
N ILE A 185 15.96 -12.18 -10.15
CA ILE A 185 15.44 -10.80 -10.15
C ILE A 185 16.58 -9.81 -10.34
N ARG A 186 17.73 -10.02 -9.67
CA ARG A 186 18.90 -9.14 -9.80
C ARG A 186 19.54 -9.21 -11.18
N GLU A 187 19.61 -10.39 -11.78
CA GLU A 187 20.05 -10.57 -13.18
C GLU A 187 19.14 -9.78 -14.14
N GLU A 188 17.82 -9.92 -13.99
CA GLU A 188 16.86 -9.15 -14.79
C GLU A 188 17.02 -7.63 -14.60
N LEU A 189 17.24 -7.16 -13.36
CA LEU A 189 17.47 -5.74 -13.09
C LEU A 189 18.76 -5.25 -13.77
N LYS A 190 19.85 -6.02 -13.71
CA LYS A 190 21.13 -5.68 -14.34
C LYS A 190 21.04 -5.55 -15.87
N GLU A 191 20.20 -6.35 -16.52
CA GLU A 191 20.01 -6.27 -17.99
C GLU A 191 19.34 -4.97 -18.46
N ILE A 192 18.61 -4.29 -17.58
CA ILE A 192 17.89 -3.05 -17.89
C ILE A 192 18.70 -1.81 -17.51
N ILE A 193 19.58 -1.93 -16.52
CA ILE A 193 20.42 -0.83 -16.03
C ILE A 193 21.57 -0.57 -17.02
N PRO A 194 21.81 0.70 -17.41
CA PRO A 194 23.03 1.07 -18.11
C PRO A 194 24.29 0.62 -17.35
N THR A 195 25.29 0.11 -18.06
CA THR A 195 26.47 -0.55 -17.48
C THR A 195 27.24 0.33 -16.48
N ASP A 196 27.19 1.65 -16.66
CA ASP A 196 27.78 2.69 -15.83
C ASP A 196 27.04 2.95 -14.50
N GLU A 197 25.80 2.48 -14.37
CA GLU A 197 24.96 2.66 -13.18
C GLU A 197 24.64 1.33 -12.46
N ALA A 198 25.14 0.21 -12.96
CA ALA A 198 24.78 -1.13 -12.49
C ALA A 198 25.18 -1.42 -11.03
N GLU A 199 26.20 -0.71 -10.53
CA GLU A 199 26.73 -0.87 -9.17
C GLU A 199 26.47 0.36 -8.28
N ASN A 200 25.54 1.22 -8.69
CA ASN A 200 25.17 2.41 -7.95
C ASN A 200 23.73 2.32 -7.41
N TRP A 201 23.50 3.12 -6.38
CA TRP A 201 22.18 3.31 -5.82
C TRP A 201 21.25 3.94 -6.86
N ARG A 202 20.10 3.32 -7.16
CA ARG A 202 19.11 3.88 -8.12
C ARG A 202 17.67 3.57 -7.77
N ILE A 203 16.77 4.34 -8.38
CA ILE A 203 15.34 4.05 -8.48
C ILE A 203 14.97 3.84 -9.95
N PHE A 204 14.03 2.94 -10.21
CA PHE A 204 13.58 2.58 -11.54
C PHE A 204 12.38 3.41 -11.97
N ASN A 205 12.39 3.88 -13.21
CA ASN A 205 11.25 4.61 -13.79
C ASN A 205 10.15 3.65 -14.28
N PRO A 206 8.91 4.11 -14.52
CA PRO A 206 7.81 3.24 -14.95
C PRO A 206 8.08 2.45 -16.24
N GLN A 207 8.84 3.03 -17.18
CA GLN A 207 9.19 2.39 -18.45
C GLN A 207 10.11 1.18 -18.25
N GLU A 208 11.12 1.31 -17.38
CA GLU A 208 12.00 0.22 -16.95
C GLU A 208 11.23 -0.86 -16.20
N LEU A 209 10.34 -0.48 -15.28
CA LEU A 209 9.53 -1.43 -14.49
C LEU A 209 8.60 -2.30 -15.35
N ASN A 210 8.17 -1.79 -16.51
CA ASN A 210 7.36 -2.56 -17.46
C ASN A 210 8.14 -3.70 -18.13
N ARG A 211 9.47 -3.58 -18.22
CA ARG A 211 10.36 -4.62 -18.79
C ARG A 211 10.68 -5.74 -17.80
N LEU A 212 10.44 -5.54 -16.50
CA LEU A 212 10.67 -6.53 -15.44
C LEU A 212 9.58 -7.62 -15.44
N VAL A 213 9.75 -8.64 -16.28
CA VAL A 213 8.80 -9.75 -16.49
C VAL A 213 8.93 -10.79 -15.39
N TYR A 214 10.15 -11.14 -15.00
CA TYR A 214 10.45 -12.10 -13.95
C TYR A 214 10.02 -11.55 -12.58
N LEU A 215 10.34 -10.30 -12.26
CA LEU A 215 9.85 -9.64 -11.04
C LEU A 215 8.30 -9.63 -11.01
N HIS A 216 7.66 -9.32 -12.13
CA HIS A 216 6.20 -9.36 -12.22
C HIS A 216 5.65 -10.77 -11.96
N GLY A 217 6.28 -11.79 -12.54
CA GLY A 217 5.94 -13.20 -12.32
C GLY A 217 6.11 -13.63 -10.86
N ALA A 218 7.21 -13.24 -10.23
CA ALA A 218 7.48 -13.53 -8.81
C ALA A 218 6.46 -12.84 -7.88
N LEU A 219 6.07 -11.60 -8.18
CA LEU A 219 4.98 -10.91 -7.47
C LEU A 219 3.64 -11.63 -7.65
N CYS A 220 3.33 -12.07 -8.87
CA CYS A 220 2.10 -12.83 -9.14
C CYS A 220 2.08 -14.17 -8.39
N GLU A 221 3.22 -14.85 -8.30
CA GLU A 221 3.35 -16.10 -7.56
C GLU A 221 3.22 -15.89 -6.05
N SER A 222 3.81 -14.81 -5.51
CA SER A 222 3.60 -14.41 -4.11
C SER A 222 2.12 -14.17 -3.80
N LEU A 223 1.43 -13.41 -4.65
CA LEU A 223 0.00 -13.17 -4.53
C LEU A 223 -0.81 -14.48 -4.66
N ARG A 224 -0.41 -15.42 -5.51
CA ARG A 224 -1.07 -16.73 -5.63
C ARG A 224 -0.95 -17.55 -4.34
N LEU A 225 0.18 -17.45 -3.63
CA LEU A 225 0.43 -18.21 -2.41
C LEU A 225 -0.24 -17.59 -1.18
N TYR A 226 -0.21 -16.26 -1.04
CA TYR A 226 -0.58 -15.57 0.20
C TYR A 226 -1.73 -14.57 0.08
N HIS A 227 -2.27 -14.30 -1.11
CA HIS A 227 -3.38 -13.36 -1.24
C HIS A 227 -4.75 -14.07 -1.24
N GLN A 228 -5.60 -13.68 -0.29
CA GLN A 228 -6.92 -14.27 -0.06
C GLN A 228 -7.96 -13.89 -1.14
N PHE A 229 -7.76 -12.79 -1.86
CA PHE A 229 -8.75 -12.21 -2.79
C PHE A 229 -8.53 -12.53 -4.27
N LEU A 230 -7.56 -13.36 -4.62
CA LEU A 230 -7.52 -13.94 -5.95
C LEU A 230 -8.39 -15.21 -5.93
N PRO A 231 -9.66 -15.18 -6.40
CA PRO A 231 -10.33 -16.43 -6.71
C PRO A 231 -9.40 -17.18 -7.66
N ALA A 232 -9.03 -18.38 -7.24
CA ALA A 232 -8.17 -19.29 -7.97
C ALA A 232 -8.59 -19.34 -9.45
N GLN A 233 -7.95 -18.53 -10.28
CA GLN A 233 -7.77 -18.82 -11.68
C GLN A 233 -6.50 -19.64 -11.69
N GLY A 234 -6.63 -20.95 -11.45
CA GLY A 234 -5.49 -21.85 -11.38
C GLY A 234 -4.57 -21.64 -12.58
N PRO A 235 -3.26 -21.41 -12.39
CA PRO A 235 -2.35 -21.36 -13.51
C PRO A 235 -1.97 -22.79 -13.87
N SER A 236 -2.10 -23.12 -15.15
CA SER A 236 -1.06 -23.94 -15.78
C SER A 236 0.26 -23.15 -15.68
N PRO A 237 1.39 -23.80 -15.38
CA PRO A 237 2.67 -23.11 -15.19
C PRO A 237 3.01 -22.31 -16.46
N GLY A 238 3.25 -21.00 -16.31
CA GLY A 238 3.77 -20.14 -17.37
C GLY A 238 2.86 -19.04 -17.96
N ARG A 239 1.66 -18.78 -17.43
CA ARG A 239 0.81 -17.66 -17.91
C ARG A 239 0.27 -16.77 -16.79
N CYS A 240 0.84 -15.58 -16.66
CA CYS A 240 0.23 -14.49 -15.87
C CYS A 240 -1.12 -14.09 -16.48
N ALA A 241 -2.14 -13.95 -15.62
CA ALA A 241 -3.53 -13.66 -15.97
C ALA A 241 -3.78 -12.22 -16.45
N SER A 242 -2.83 -11.60 -17.16
CA SER A 242 -2.91 -10.20 -17.61
C SER A 242 -3.79 -9.98 -18.85
N LYS A 243 -4.20 -11.04 -19.55
CA LYS A 243 -4.84 -10.93 -20.89
C LYS A 243 -6.30 -11.38 -20.95
N ARG A 244 -7.10 -11.26 -19.87
CA ARG A 244 -8.54 -11.53 -19.93
C ARG A 244 -9.34 -10.24 -19.85
N ALA A 245 -10.46 -10.18 -20.58
CA ALA A 245 -11.38 -9.05 -20.57
C ALA A 245 -11.76 -8.68 -19.12
N PRO A 246 -11.79 -7.37 -18.78
CA PRO A 246 -12.10 -6.93 -17.44
C PRO A 246 -13.53 -7.34 -17.08
N ARG A 247 -13.68 -8.03 -15.95
CA ARG A 247 -14.99 -8.34 -15.37
C ARG A 247 -15.55 -7.09 -14.66
N PRO A 248 -16.88 -6.96 -14.51
CA PRO A 248 -17.52 -5.77 -13.93
C PRO A 248 -17.07 -5.37 -12.51
N ARG A 249 -16.32 -6.22 -11.81
CA ARG A 249 -15.74 -5.95 -10.48
C ARG A 249 -14.25 -6.31 -10.40
N THR A 250 -13.51 -6.00 -11.46
CA THR A 250 -12.05 -6.13 -11.43
C THR A 250 -11.47 -5.02 -10.55
N CYS A 251 -10.38 -5.31 -9.84
CA CYS A 251 -9.69 -4.33 -9.02
C CYS A 251 -9.30 -3.10 -9.86
N LEU A 252 -9.88 -1.94 -9.51
CA LEU A 252 -9.61 -0.66 -10.18
C LEU A 252 -8.13 -0.27 -10.06
N GLY A 253 -7.55 -0.49 -8.89
CA GLY A 253 -6.17 -0.12 -8.56
C GLY A 253 -5.12 -1.12 -9.01
N LYS A 254 -5.45 -2.16 -9.78
CA LYS A 254 -4.53 -3.27 -10.10
C LYS A 254 -3.21 -2.77 -10.70
N GLU A 255 -3.28 -1.98 -11.76
CA GLU A 255 -2.07 -1.54 -12.48
C GLU A 255 -1.24 -0.58 -11.61
N VAL A 256 -1.90 0.33 -10.88
CA VAL A 256 -1.25 1.23 -9.92
C VAL A 256 -0.54 0.44 -8.82
N ALA A 257 -1.20 -0.59 -8.26
CA ALA A 257 -0.62 -1.46 -7.24
C ALA A 257 0.59 -2.23 -7.77
N PHE A 258 0.52 -2.79 -8.99
CA PHE A 258 1.67 -3.47 -9.59
C PHE A 258 2.85 -2.53 -9.84
N ILE A 259 2.60 -1.31 -10.31
CA ILE A 259 3.66 -0.31 -10.47
C ILE A 259 4.30 -0.02 -9.12
N GLN A 260 3.51 0.29 -8.09
CA GLN A 260 4.02 0.56 -6.73
C GLN A 260 4.82 -0.63 -6.17
N MET A 261 4.27 -1.85 -6.26
CA MET A 261 4.95 -3.05 -5.77
C MET A 261 6.26 -3.29 -6.51
N LYS A 262 6.28 -3.15 -7.83
CA LYS A 262 7.49 -3.29 -8.64
C LYS A 262 8.53 -2.21 -8.31
N THR A 263 8.13 -0.95 -8.16
CA THR A 263 9.06 0.13 -7.81
C THR A 263 9.72 -0.14 -6.46
N VAL A 264 8.92 -0.50 -5.44
CA VAL A 264 9.43 -0.80 -4.09
C VAL A 264 10.30 -2.04 -4.11
N ALA A 265 9.84 -3.13 -4.72
CA ALA A 265 10.59 -4.39 -4.76
C ALA A 265 11.91 -4.24 -5.51
N ALA A 266 11.91 -3.60 -6.68
CA ALA A 266 13.11 -3.37 -7.47
C ALA A 266 14.12 -2.48 -6.71
N ALA A 267 13.64 -1.39 -6.09
CA ALA A 267 14.49 -0.51 -5.30
C ALA A 267 15.09 -1.24 -4.08
N ILE A 268 14.30 -2.05 -3.37
CA ILE A 268 14.80 -2.80 -2.20
C ILE A 268 15.82 -3.86 -2.62
N ILE A 269 15.48 -4.70 -3.60
CA ILE A 269 16.32 -5.83 -4.03
C ILE A 269 17.63 -5.34 -4.67
N HIS A 270 17.58 -4.24 -5.43
CA HIS A 270 18.77 -3.65 -6.06
C HIS A 270 19.69 -2.99 -5.04
N ASN A 271 19.15 -2.18 -4.13
CA ASN A 271 19.98 -1.31 -3.28
C ASN A 271 20.34 -1.91 -1.92
N TYR A 272 19.54 -2.85 -1.41
CA TYR A 272 19.70 -3.35 -0.05
C TYR A 272 19.71 -4.87 0.04
N HIS A 273 20.45 -5.37 1.02
CA HIS A 273 20.38 -6.74 1.45
C HIS A 273 19.44 -6.85 2.67
N VAL A 274 18.41 -7.67 2.53
CA VAL A 274 17.36 -7.83 3.54
C VAL A 274 17.56 -9.18 4.22
N GLN A 275 17.90 -9.15 5.50
CA GLN A 275 18.09 -10.33 6.33
C GLN A 275 16.95 -10.44 7.35
N VAL A 276 16.16 -11.50 7.26
CA VAL A 276 15.12 -11.78 8.27
C VAL A 276 15.81 -12.19 9.58
N VAL A 277 15.35 -11.63 10.70
CA VAL A 277 15.89 -11.95 12.02
C VAL A 277 15.76 -13.45 12.32
N GLU A 278 16.84 -14.07 12.79
CA GLU A 278 16.86 -15.50 13.12
C GLU A 278 15.81 -15.85 14.18
N GLY A 279 15.09 -16.95 13.98
CA GLY A 279 14.04 -17.39 14.90
C GLY A 279 12.74 -16.56 14.89
N HIS A 280 12.60 -15.56 14.02
CA HIS A 280 11.37 -14.75 13.93
C HIS A 280 10.15 -15.61 13.52
N PRO A 281 9.09 -15.70 14.34
CA PRO A 281 7.93 -16.52 14.02
C PRO A 281 7.07 -15.85 12.94
N VAL A 282 7.03 -16.46 11.74
CA VAL A 282 6.17 -16.01 10.64
C VAL A 282 4.91 -16.86 10.62
N SER A 283 3.80 -16.27 11.02
CA SER A 283 2.47 -16.90 10.97
C SER A 283 1.43 -15.91 10.47
N PRO A 284 0.43 -16.38 9.69
CA PRO A 284 -0.65 -15.53 9.23
C PRO A 284 -1.51 -15.07 10.41
N ASN A 285 -1.90 -13.80 10.39
CA ASN A 285 -2.91 -13.25 11.28
C ASN A 285 -4.31 -13.60 10.76
N VAL A 286 -5.25 -13.70 11.69
CA VAL A 286 -6.65 -13.99 11.40
C VAL A 286 -7.36 -12.65 11.23
N SER A 287 -7.35 -12.12 10.01
CA SER A 287 -7.86 -10.79 9.61
C SER A 287 -8.45 -10.84 8.19
N ILE A 288 -9.14 -9.76 7.77
CA ILE A 288 -9.73 -9.66 6.42
C ILE A 288 -8.63 -9.72 5.34
N ILE A 289 -7.48 -9.11 5.63
CA ILE A 289 -6.30 -9.17 4.77
C ILE A 289 -5.25 -10.05 5.43
N LEU A 290 -4.57 -10.92 4.67
CA LEU A 290 -3.56 -11.83 5.24
C LEU A 290 -2.32 -11.03 5.67
N GLN A 291 -2.29 -10.56 6.92
CA GLN A 291 -1.12 -9.92 7.50
C GLN A 291 -0.28 -10.95 8.27
N MET A 292 0.98 -10.67 8.55
CA MET A 292 1.79 -11.46 9.48
C MET A 292 1.45 -11.05 10.91
N LYS A 293 1.16 -12.02 11.78
CA LYS A 293 0.77 -11.80 13.18
C LYS A 293 1.82 -11.03 13.99
N HIS A 294 3.10 -11.23 13.67
CA HIS A 294 4.23 -10.62 14.38
C HIS A 294 5.02 -9.64 13.48
N GLY A 295 4.41 -9.22 12.37
CA GLY A 295 5.10 -8.44 11.34
C GLY A 295 6.26 -9.21 10.69
N LEU A 296 7.14 -8.49 9.98
CA LEU A 296 8.33 -9.04 9.35
C LEU A 296 9.57 -8.28 9.84
N LYS A 297 10.22 -8.81 10.87
CA LYS A 297 11.42 -8.21 11.45
C LYS A 297 12.65 -8.53 10.59
N VAL A 298 13.30 -7.49 10.09
CA VAL A 298 14.50 -7.62 9.24
C VAL A 298 15.60 -6.66 9.68
N ARG A 299 16.84 -7.02 9.34
CA ARG A 299 17.98 -6.12 9.27
C ARG A 299 18.26 -5.80 7.81
N ILE A 300 18.60 -4.55 7.56
CA ILE A 300 18.88 -4.05 6.22
C ILE A 300 20.32 -3.56 6.18
N SER A 301 21.05 -3.90 5.13
CA SER A 301 22.36 -3.34 4.84
C SER A 301 22.44 -2.84 3.40
N ARG A 302 23.24 -1.80 3.18
CA ARG A 302 23.49 -1.28 1.83
C ARG A 302 24.25 -2.32 1.00
N ARG A 303 23.90 -2.44 -0.28
CA ARG A 303 24.67 -3.24 -1.25
C ARG A 303 25.76 -2.44 -1.92
N TRP A 304 25.48 -1.16 -2.14
CA TRP A 304 26.38 -0.21 -2.78
C TRP A 304 26.95 0.72 -1.71
N VAL A 305 28.21 1.10 -1.85
CA VAL A 305 28.93 1.97 -0.90
C VAL A 305 28.99 3.38 -1.47
#